data_AF-A0A5E4L3H6-F1
#
_entry.id   AF-A0A5E4L3H6-F1
#
_cell.length_a   1.000
_cell.length_b   1.000
_cell.length_c   1.000
_cell.angle_alpha   90.00
_cell.angle_beta   90.00
_cell.angle_gamma   90.00
#
_symmetry.space_group_name_H-M   'P 1'
#
loop_
_entity.id
_entity.type
_entity.pdbx_description
1 polymer ?
#
loop_
_entity_poly.entity_id
_entity_poly.type
_entity_poly.pdbx_seq_one_letter_code
_entity_poly.pdbx_strand_id
1 'polypeptide(L)'
;MKTITKFTIGLLILALGIGLSLTQEQSSAKPSWVHEIKWLDKPDDSLKIEELLWVDISPYRTEYELVNISSSSKGKALVLRIIATIKETDNPDIYDFVYENGELLQTGYLLEAIPPVYRDEAIGIALGNQEVATAAVGNPTVRRVLPTTSEKFYAPKTMLSVTWKGVSALVDPDERKVAQVWKDSGNVK
;
A
#
# COMPACT_ATOMS: atom_id res chain seq x y z
N MET A 1 46.13 -48.86 34.65
CA MET A 1 44.96 -48.69 35.54
C MET A 1 44.51 -47.24 35.56
N LYS A 2 43.49 -46.91 34.78
CA LYS A 2 42.28 -46.14 35.16
C LYS A 2 41.42 -46.05 33.91
N THR A 3 40.14 -46.20 34.16
CA THR A 3 39.10 -46.74 33.27
C THR A 3 38.14 -45.60 32.89
N ILE A 4 37.21 -45.91 31.97
CA ILE A 4 35.89 -45.26 31.76
C ILE A 4 35.98 -44.05 30.79
N THR A 5 35.22 -43.92 29.69
CA THR A 5 33.87 -44.43 29.35
C THR A 5 33.69 -44.51 27.83
N LYS A 6 32.96 -45.53 27.37
CA LYS A 6 32.37 -45.60 26.04
C LYS A 6 31.20 -44.61 25.96
N PHE A 7 31.12 -43.78 24.91
CA PHE A 7 29.85 -43.23 24.43
C PHE A 7 29.77 -43.43 22.92
N THR A 8 29.16 -44.54 22.54
CA THR A 8 28.61 -44.76 21.21
C THR A 8 27.36 -43.90 21.11
N ILE A 9 27.42 -42.77 20.42
CA ILE A 9 26.23 -41.99 20.06
C ILE A 9 25.86 -42.41 18.64
N GLY A 10 24.84 -43.27 18.56
CA GLY A 10 24.16 -43.58 17.32
C GLY A 10 23.42 -42.34 16.82
N LEU A 11 23.72 -41.93 15.59
CA LEU A 11 22.99 -40.89 14.91
C LEU A 11 21.68 -41.50 14.38
N LEU A 12 20.60 -41.31 15.13
CA LEU A 12 19.24 -41.63 14.70
C LEU A 12 18.78 -40.51 13.75
N ILE A 13 18.88 -40.71 12.44
CA ILE A 13 18.30 -39.80 11.45
C ILE A 13 16.79 -40.03 11.47
N LEU A 14 16.07 -39.22 12.24
CA LEU A 14 14.62 -39.15 12.18
C LEU A 14 14.25 -38.37 10.91
N ALA A 15 13.93 -39.09 9.84
CA ALA A 15 13.26 -38.54 8.67
C ALA A 15 11.84 -38.12 9.07
N LEU A 16 11.67 -36.87 9.50
CA LEU A 16 10.36 -36.24 9.56
C LEU A 16 10.04 -35.69 8.17
N GLY A 17 9.53 -36.59 7.33
CA GLY A 17 8.64 -36.23 6.25
C GLY A 17 7.38 -35.62 6.87
N ILE A 18 7.36 -34.30 6.95
CA ILE A 18 6.12 -33.53 7.07
C ILE A 18 6.04 -32.72 5.78
N GLY A 19 5.22 -33.22 4.86
CA GLY A 19 4.67 -32.37 3.82
C GLY A 19 3.92 -31.24 4.50
N LEU A 20 4.46 -30.03 4.41
CA LEU A 20 3.68 -28.82 4.56
C LEU A 20 3.34 -28.36 3.14
N SER A 21 2.39 -29.07 2.55
CA SER A 21 1.47 -28.49 1.59
C SER A 21 0.74 -27.36 2.32
N LEU A 22 1.23 -26.14 2.18
CA LEU A 22 0.42 -24.94 2.31
C LEU A 22 0.42 -24.26 0.95
N THR A 23 -0.12 -24.97 -0.05
CA THR A 23 -1.01 -24.31 -0.99
C THR A 23 -2.17 -23.79 -0.13
N GLN A 24 -1.98 -22.61 0.45
CA GLN A 24 -3.09 -21.81 0.89
C GLN A 24 -3.88 -21.58 -0.39
N GLU A 25 -4.99 -22.31 -0.56
CA GLU A 25 -6.06 -21.87 -1.43
C GLU A 25 -6.41 -20.47 -0.95
N GLN A 26 -5.76 -19.49 -1.55
CA GLN A 26 -6.07 -18.09 -1.36
C GLN A 26 -7.42 -17.94 -2.05
N SER A 27 -8.47 -18.21 -1.27
CA SER A 27 -9.84 -18.01 -1.67
C SER A 27 -9.91 -16.65 -2.36
N SER A 28 -10.39 -16.66 -3.60
CA SER A 28 -10.71 -15.51 -4.44
C SER A 28 -11.81 -14.61 -3.86
N ALA A 29 -12.09 -14.77 -2.56
CA ALA A 29 -13.07 -14.04 -1.81
C ALA A 29 -12.51 -12.66 -1.43
N LYS A 30 -13.40 -11.67 -1.55
CA LYS A 30 -13.29 -10.34 -0.95
C LYS A 30 -12.50 -10.40 0.37
N PRO A 31 -11.38 -9.64 0.49
CA PRO A 31 -10.60 -9.61 1.71
C PRO A 31 -11.41 -9.12 2.91
N SER A 32 -11.03 -9.54 4.12
CA SER A 32 -11.74 -9.14 5.35
C SER A 32 -11.69 -7.64 5.61
N TRP A 33 -10.65 -6.96 5.11
CA TRP A 33 -10.46 -5.51 5.22
C TRP A 33 -11.27 -4.71 4.19
N VAL A 34 -12.08 -5.36 3.35
CA VAL A 34 -13.08 -4.72 2.48
C VAL A 34 -14.46 -5.08 3.00
N HIS A 35 -15.23 -4.09 3.47
CA HIS A 35 -16.58 -4.34 3.97
C HIS A 35 -17.60 -4.51 2.83
N GLU A 36 -17.65 -3.58 1.88
CA GLU A 36 -18.57 -3.61 0.74
C GLU A 36 -17.84 -3.42 -0.60
N ILE A 37 -18.29 -4.11 -1.65
CA ILE A 37 -17.87 -3.90 -3.04
C ILE A 37 -19.10 -3.53 -3.86
N LYS A 38 -18.98 -2.49 -4.68
CA LYS A 38 -20.00 -2.09 -5.64
C LYS A 38 -19.40 -1.95 -7.03
N TRP A 39 -19.95 -2.70 -7.98
CA TRP A 39 -19.67 -2.49 -9.40
C TRP A 39 -20.71 -1.55 -9.99
N LEU A 40 -20.27 -0.54 -10.72
CA LEU A 40 -21.17 0.28 -11.54
C LEU A 40 -21.52 -0.45 -12.85
N ASP A 41 -20.49 -0.92 -13.54
CA ASP A 41 -20.58 -1.66 -14.80
C ASP A 41 -19.76 -2.94 -14.66
N LYS A 42 -20.40 -4.05 -14.30
CA LYS A 42 -19.73 -5.32 -13.96
C LYS A 42 -19.42 -6.15 -15.22
N PRO A 43 -18.14 -6.36 -15.58
CA PRO A 43 -17.78 -7.21 -16.71
C PRO A 43 -17.86 -8.71 -16.36
N ASP A 44 -17.87 -9.56 -17.39
CA ASP A 44 -17.89 -11.03 -17.23
C ASP A 44 -16.68 -11.54 -16.43
N ASP A 45 -15.50 -10.98 -16.69
CA ASP A 45 -14.24 -11.33 -16.01
C ASP A 45 -14.10 -10.73 -14.60
N SER A 46 -15.16 -10.12 -14.04
CA SER A 46 -15.11 -9.39 -12.76
C SER A 46 -14.52 -10.19 -11.59
N LEU A 47 -14.78 -11.50 -11.49
CA LEU A 47 -14.16 -12.34 -10.45
C LEU A 47 -12.64 -12.38 -10.57
N LYS A 48 -12.12 -12.51 -11.81
CA LYS A 48 -10.68 -12.54 -12.05
C LYS A 48 -10.04 -11.17 -11.79
N ILE A 49 -10.74 -10.11 -12.18
CA ILE A 49 -10.30 -8.74 -11.92
C ILE A 49 -10.23 -8.49 -10.42
N GLU A 50 -11.24 -8.89 -9.64
CA GLU A 50 -11.24 -8.75 -8.19
C GLU A 50 -10.06 -9.50 -7.54
N GLU A 51 -9.79 -10.74 -7.95
CA GLU A 51 -8.63 -11.51 -7.46
C GLU A 51 -7.31 -10.75 -7.63
N LEU A 52 -7.08 -10.18 -8.82
CA LEU A 52 -5.86 -9.42 -9.12
C LEU A 52 -5.85 -8.08 -8.36
N LEU A 53 -7.00 -7.42 -8.29
CA LEU A 53 -7.15 -6.12 -7.65
C LEU A 53 -6.74 -6.16 -6.18
N TRP A 54 -7.09 -7.21 -5.45
CA TRP A 54 -6.78 -7.33 -4.01
C TRP A 54 -5.30 -7.53 -3.71
N VAL A 55 -4.49 -7.87 -4.72
CA VAL A 55 -3.03 -7.94 -4.59
C VAL A 55 -2.42 -6.54 -4.69
N ASP A 56 -2.99 -5.69 -5.53
CA ASP A 56 -2.42 -4.37 -5.86
C ASP A 56 -2.93 -3.24 -4.97
N ILE A 57 -4.15 -3.35 -4.45
CA ILE A 57 -4.71 -2.37 -3.52
C ILE A 57 -4.65 -2.88 -2.09
N SER A 58 -4.40 -1.97 -1.16
CA SER A 58 -4.50 -2.23 0.27
C SER A 58 -4.83 -0.93 0.99
N PRO A 59 -5.56 -0.91 2.10
CA PRO A 59 -5.75 0.28 2.91
C PRO A 59 -4.49 0.63 3.72
N TYR A 60 -4.38 1.86 4.20
CA TYR A 60 -3.28 2.25 5.10
C TYR A 60 -3.69 2.15 6.57
N ARG A 61 -3.27 1.05 7.24
CA ARG A 61 -3.51 0.81 8.68
C ARG A 61 -4.99 0.99 9.09
N THR A 62 -5.90 0.58 8.22
CA THR A 62 -7.36 0.67 8.37
C THR A 62 -8.04 -0.37 7.48
N GLU A 63 -9.36 -0.31 7.38
CA GLU A 63 -10.19 -1.14 6.51
C GLU A 63 -11.00 -0.25 5.57
N TYR A 64 -11.23 -0.69 4.33
CA TYR A 64 -12.12 0.00 3.40
C TYR A 64 -13.57 -0.31 3.75
N GLU A 65 -14.37 0.74 3.89
CA GLU A 65 -15.82 0.64 4.05
C GLU A 65 -16.48 0.22 2.74
N LEU A 66 -16.08 0.86 1.65
CA LEU A 66 -16.67 0.64 0.33
C LEU A 66 -15.59 0.76 -0.72
N VAL A 67 -15.56 -0.24 -1.61
CA VAL A 67 -14.78 -0.20 -2.86
C VAL A 67 -15.76 -0.12 -4.03
N ASN A 68 -15.83 1.05 -4.65
CA ASN A 68 -16.58 1.25 -5.89
C ASN A 68 -15.67 0.98 -7.09
N ILE A 69 -16.14 0.15 -8.01
CA ILE A 69 -15.42 -0.24 -9.22
C ILE A 69 -16.25 0.19 -10.43
N SER A 70 -15.70 1.07 -11.25
CA SER A 70 -16.25 1.37 -12.57
C SER A 70 -15.36 0.78 -13.65
N SER A 71 -15.98 0.33 -14.74
CA SER A 71 -15.29 -0.19 -15.90
C SER A 71 -15.78 0.48 -17.17
N SER A 72 -14.89 0.61 -18.14
CA SER A 72 -15.23 1.08 -19.48
C SER A 72 -14.36 0.37 -20.51
N SER A 73 -14.95 0.00 -21.65
CA SER A 73 -14.22 -0.67 -22.72
C SER A 73 -13.45 0.34 -23.57
N LYS A 74 -12.17 0.04 -23.84
CA LYS A 74 -11.32 0.79 -24.75
C LYS A 74 -10.62 -0.19 -25.70
N GLY A 75 -11.24 -0.44 -26.85
CA GLY A 75 -10.76 -1.46 -27.78
C GLY A 75 -10.93 -2.85 -27.17
N LYS A 76 -9.83 -3.59 -27.01
CA LYS A 76 -9.81 -4.93 -26.38
C LYS A 76 -9.55 -4.89 -24.87
N ALA A 77 -9.19 -3.73 -24.34
CA ALA A 77 -8.88 -3.55 -22.93
C ALA A 77 -10.08 -2.99 -22.16
N LEU A 78 -10.15 -3.29 -20.87
CA LEU A 78 -11.02 -2.64 -19.90
C LEU A 78 -10.21 -1.60 -19.12
N VAL A 79 -10.67 -0.36 -19.10
CA VAL A 79 -10.14 0.68 -18.21
C VAL A 79 -10.98 0.67 -16.95
N LEU A 80 -10.33 0.52 -15.81
CA LEU A 80 -10.97 0.41 -14.51
C LEU A 80 -10.59 1.61 -13.65
N ARG A 81 -11.56 2.16 -12.93
CA ARG A 81 -11.34 3.15 -11.88
C ARG A 81 -11.92 2.63 -10.58
N ILE A 82 -11.07 2.58 -9.57
CA ILE A 82 -11.39 2.08 -8.24
C ILE A 82 -11.42 3.27 -7.30
N ILE A 83 -12.51 3.43 -6.56
CA ILE A 83 -12.63 4.46 -5.52
C ILE A 83 -12.94 3.73 -4.22
N ALA A 84 -11.96 3.71 -3.32
CA ALA A 84 -12.04 3.06 -2.02
C ALA A 84 -12.14 4.10 -0.90
N THR A 85 -13.16 3.98 -0.05
CA THR A 85 -13.42 4.92 1.05
C THR A 85 -13.26 4.25 2.40
N ILE A 86 -12.92 5.04 3.41
CA ILE A 86 -12.89 4.62 4.82
C ILE A 86 -13.91 5.46 5.61
N LYS A 87 -14.24 5.06 6.84
CA LYS A 87 -15.24 5.78 7.65
C LYS A 87 -14.75 7.11 8.18
N GLU A 88 -13.43 7.25 8.35
CA GLU A 88 -12.82 8.32 9.12
C GLU A 88 -12.48 9.57 8.30
N THR A 89 -12.59 9.52 6.97
CA THR A 89 -12.32 10.66 6.10
C THR A 89 -13.11 10.59 4.80
N ASP A 90 -13.49 11.76 4.29
CA ASP A 90 -14.17 11.89 3.00
C ASP A 90 -13.20 11.78 1.80
N ASN A 91 -11.89 11.74 2.04
CA ASN A 91 -10.90 11.61 0.97
C ASN A 91 -10.69 10.12 0.63
N PRO A 92 -11.00 9.69 -0.60
CA PRO A 92 -10.83 8.30 -0.98
C PRO A 92 -9.40 7.96 -1.38
N ASP A 93 -9.11 6.66 -1.44
CA ASP A 93 -8.07 6.13 -2.31
C ASP A 93 -8.67 5.92 -3.70
N ILE A 94 -7.93 6.36 -4.72
CA ILE A 94 -8.27 6.19 -6.12
C ILE A 94 -7.15 5.42 -6.80
N TYR A 95 -7.52 4.39 -7.54
CA TYR A 95 -6.60 3.64 -8.38
C TYR A 95 -7.17 3.56 -9.80
N ASP A 96 -6.30 3.68 -10.79
CA ASP A 96 -6.65 3.53 -12.19
C ASP A 96 -5.88 2.34 -12.77
N PHE A 97 -6.60 1.39 -13.37
CA PHE A 97 -6.04 0.17 -13.95
C PHE A 97 -6.44 -0.01 -15.41
N VAL A 98 -5.63 -0.80 -16.12
CA VAL A 98 -5.99 -1.39 -17.41
C VAL A 98 -5.98 -2.90 -17.25
N TYR A 99 -7.07 -3.55 -17.65
CA TYR A 99 -7.17 -5.00 -17.71
C TYR A 99 -7.22 -5.45 -19.17
N GLU A 100 -6.26 -6.28 -19.57
CA GLU A 100 -6.16 -6.83 -20.93
C GLU A 100 -5.50 -8.21 -20.88
N ASN A 101 -6.02 -9.18 -21.65
CA ASN A 101 -5.47 -10.53 -21.76
C ASN A 101 -5.28 -11.27 -20.41
N GLY A 102 -6.13 -11.00 -19.42
CA GLY A 102 -6.05 -11.64 -18.10
C GLY A 102 -5.05 -10.98 -17.14
N GLU A 103 -4.41 -9.88 -17.55
CA GLU A 103 -3.47 -9.12 -16.71
C GLU A 103 -4.09 -7.80 -16.26
N LEU A 104 -3.81 -7.41 -15.01
CA LEU A 104 -4.23 -6.14 -14.43
C LEU A 104 -3.00 -5.26 -14.23
N LEU A 105 -2.97 -4.10 -14.89
CA LEU A 105 -1.86 -3.15 -14.81
C LEU A 105 -2.30 -1.86 -14.13
N GLN A 106 -1.68 -1.52 -13.01
CA GLN A 106 -1.89 -0.22 -12.38
C GLN A 106 -1.25 0.89 -13.20
N THR A 107 -2.05 1.88 -13.61
CA THR A 107 -1.61 3.01 -14.45
C THR A 107 -1.54 4.33 -13.68
N GLY A 108 -2.22 4.43 -12.54
CA GLY A 108 -2.19 5.63 -11.71
C GLY A 108 -2.81 5.40 -10.34
N TYR A 109 -2.51 6.31 -9.41
CA TYR A 109 -3.14 6.33 -8.10
C TYR A 109 -3.17 7.73 -7.48
N LEU A 110 -4.13 7.94 -6.58
CA LEU A 110 -4.20 9.04 -5.62
C LEU A 110 -4.70 8.47 -4.29
N LEU A 111 -3.81 8.34 -3.29
CA LEU A 111 -4.12 7.59 -2.07
C LEU A 111 -4.26 8.51 -0.86
N GLU A 112 -5.48 8.95 -0.57
CA GLU A 112 -5.77 9.93 0.47
C GLU A 112 -6.66 9.39 1.60
N ALA A 113 -7.11 8.13 1.52
CA ALA A 113 -7.87 7.46 2.57
C ALA A 113 -6.96 7.05 3.74
N ILE A 114 -6.53 8.06 4.50
CA ILE A 114 -5.64 7.95 5.64
C ILE A 114 -6.40 8.39 6.89
N PRO A 115 -6.52 7.53 7.92
CA PRO A 115 -7.16 7.91 9.17
C PRO A 115 -6.54 9.18 9.78
N PRO A 116 -7.34 10.09 10.37
CA PRO A 116 -6.86 11.37 10.89
C PRO A 116 -5.66 11.26 11.83
N VAL A 117 -5.65 10.25 12.71
CA VAL A 117 -4.54 10.02 13.65
C VAL A 117 -3.19 9.85 12.95
N TYR A 118 -3.13 9.09 11.86
CA TYR A 118 -1.89 8.86 11.12
C TYR A 118 -1.56 10.03 10.19
N ARG A 119 -2.58 10.74 9.70
CA ARG A 119 -2.41 11.99 8.95
C ARG A 119 -1.73 13.05 9.81
N ASP A 120 -2.25 13.28 11.02
CA ASP A 120 -1.74 14.27 11.96
C ASP A 120 -0.35 13.90 12.47
N GLU A 121 -0.11 12.60 12.72
CA GLU A 121 1.22 12.09 13.08
C GLU A 121 2.25 12.39 11.98
N ALA A 122 1.93 12.11 10.71
CA ALA A 122 2.83 12.37 9.59
C ALA A 122 3.14 13.88 9.44
N ILE A 123 2.12 14.72 9.62
CA ILE A 123 2.27 16.18 9.62
C ILE A 123 3.21 16.62 10.75
N GLY A 124 3.02 16.09 11.96
CA GLY A 124 3.86 16.38 13.11
C GLY A 124 5.32 15.97 12.90
N ILE A 125 5.56 14.77 12.33
CA ILE A 125 6.91 14.31 11.98
C ILE A 125 7.54 15.24 10.92
N ALA A 126 6.79 15.62 9.88
CA ALA A 126 7.25 16.53 8.85
C ALA A 126 7.62 17.91 9.41
N LEU A 127 6.78 18.49 10.27
CA LEU A 127 7.04 19.77 10.93
C LEU A 127 8.14 19.69 12.00
N GLY A 128 8.49 18.50 12.47
CA GLY A 128 9.69 18.29 13.30
C GLY A 128 11.00 18.54 12.55
N ASN A 129 10.98 18.55 11.21
CA ASN A 129 12.12 18.93 10.39
C ASN A 129 12.16 20.46 10.19
N GLN A 130 13.26 21.09 10.61
CA GLN A 130 13.42 22.55 10.59
C GLN A 130 13.26 23.17 9.19
N GLU A 131 13.70 22.47 8.14
CA GLU A 131 13.60 22.95 6.76
C GLU A 131 12.13 23.03 6.31
N VAL A 132 11.35 22.01 6.64
CA VAL A 132 9.91 21.95 6.36
C VAL A 132 9.18 22.99 7.21
N ALA A 133 9.45 23.04 8.52
CA ALA A 133 8.79 23.94 9.46
C ALA A 133 8.92 25.42 9.07
N THR A 134 10.06 25.80 8.49
CA THR A 134 10.32 27.18 8.05
C THR A 134 9.60 27.54 6.76
N ALA A 135 9.33 26.55 5.89
CA ALA A 135 8.74 26.74 4.57
C ALA A 135 7.23 26.43 4.49
N ALA A 136 6.71 25.66 5.46
CA ALA A 136 5.32 25.20 5.46
C ALA A 136 4.35 26.37 5.65
N VAL A 137 3.47 26.58 4.66
CA VAL A 137 2.42 27.61 4.71
C VAL A 137 1.07 27.00 4.38
N GLY A 138 0.08 27.23 5.24
CA GLY A 138 -1.30 26.78 5.07
C GLY A 138 -1.52 25.33 5.48
N ASN A 139 -2.60 24.73 4.97
CA ASN A 139 -2.98 23.36 5.30
C ASN A 139 -2.25 22.37 4.39
N PRO A 140 -1.62 21.32 4.95
CA PRO A 140 -1.00 20.29 4.15
C PRO A 140 -2.02 19.35 3.51
N THR A 141 -1.61 18.74 2.41
CA THR A 141 -2.18 17.48 1.93
C THR A 141 -1.31 16.32 2.40
N VAL A 142 -1.92 15.17 2.69
CA VAL A 142 -1.21 13.95 3.04
C VAL A 142 -1.67 12.84 2.13
N ARG A 143 -0.72 12.20 1.46
CA ARG A 143 -0.94 11.13 0.49
C ARG A 143 -0.06 9.95 0.82
N ARG A 144 -0.57 8.75 0.62
CA ARG A 144 0.23 7.55 0.69
C ARG A 144 1.04 7.37 -0.59
N VAL A 145 2.26 6.91 -0.41
CA VAL A 145 3.19 6.51 -1.47
C VAL A 145 3.38 5.00 -1.37
N LEU A 146 3.09 4.29 -2.47
CA LEU A 146 3.21 2.83 -2.53
C LEU A 146 4.69 2.39 -2.46
N PRO A 147 4.97 1.17 -1.97
CA PRO A 147 6.32 0.59 -1.91
C PRO A 147 7.10 0.74 -3.22
N THR A 148 6.49 0.40 -4.35
CA THR A 148 7.10 0.47 -5.69
C THR A 148 7.49 1.89 -6.11
N THR A 149 6.77 2.91 -5.64
CA THR A 149 7.13 4.32 -5.87
C THR A 149 8.21 4.77 -4.90
N SER A 150 8.07 4.42 -3.61
CA SER A 150 8.99 4.85 -2.55
C SER A 150 10.41 4.28 -2.66
N GLU A 151 10.57 3.10 -3.30
CA GLU A 151 11.87 2.48 -3.55
C GLU A 151 12.83 3.41 -4.30
N LYS A 152 12.30 4.28 -5.16
CA LYS A 152 13.09 5.25 -5.94
C LYS A 152 13.70 6.38 -5.10
N PHE A 153 13.19 6.58 -3.88
CA PHE A 153 13.51 7.73 -3.04
C PHE A 153 14.09 7.34 -1.68
N TYR A 154 13.70 6.16 -1.15
CA TYR A 154 14.05 5.77 0.21
C TYR A 154 14.17 4.24 0.39
N ALA A 155 13.05 3.52 0.47
CA ALA A 155 13.00 2.08 0.71
C ALA A 155 11.67 1.51 0.18
N PRO A 156 11.58 0.23 -0.20
CA PRO A 156 10.37 -0.37 -0.77
C PRO A 156 9.32 -0.65 0.32
N LYS A 157 8.72 0.41 0.88
CA LYS A 157 7.67 0.32 1.91
C LYS A 157 6.67 1.44 1.79
N THR A 158 5.53 1.30 2.46
CA THR A 158 4.52 2.36 2.45
C THR A 158 5.03 3.60 3.17
N MET A 159 5.04 4.73 2.47
CA MET A 159 5.47 6.03 2.99
C MET A 159 4.33 7.05 2.90
N LEU A 160 4.45 8.18 3.59
CA LEU A 160 3.48 9.28 3.52
C LEU A 160 4.14 10.53 2.95
N SER A 161 3.60 11.07 1.87
CA SER A 161 3.97 12.39 1.34
C SER A 161 3.10 13.44 2.01
N VAL A 162 3.73 14.39 2.70
CA VAL A 162 3.09 15.56 3.32
C VAL A 162 3.48 16.79 2.52
N THR A 163 2.51 17.51 1.96
CA THR A 163 2.77 18.61 1.03
C THR A 163 2.02 19.87 1.43
N TRP A 164 2.77 20.95 1.64
CA TRP A 164 2.29 22.33 1.73
C TRP A 164 2.54 23.05 0.41
N LYS A 165 2.02 24.27 0.30
CA LYS A 165 2.40 25.15 -0.80
C LYS A 165 3.92 25.42 -0.75
N GLY A 166 4.65 24.99 -1.77
CA GLY A 166 6.09 25.26 -1.92
C GLY A 166 7.04 24.29 -1.23
N VAL A 167 6.55 23.35 -0.42
CA VAL A 167 7.39 22.33 0.24
C VAL A 167 6.64 21.01 0.42
N SER A 168 7.33 19.91 0.12
CA SER A 168 6.87 18.54 0.33
C SER A 168 7.90 17.74 1.13
N ALA A 169 7.42 16.84 1.97
CA ALA A 169 8.23 15.94 2.75
C ALA A 169 7.76 14.49 2.55
N LEU A 170 8.68 13.58 2.27
CA LEU A 170 8.43 12.14 2.37
C LEU A 170 8.71 11.71 3.79
N VAL A 171 7.68 11.23 4.47
CA VAL A 171 7.71 10.79 5.86
C VAL A 171 7.70 9.28 5.92
N ASP A 172 8.61 8.76 6.72
CA ASP A 172 8.64 7.39 7.19
C ASP A 172 7.89 7.31 8.52
N PRO A 173 6.65 6.79 8.53
CA PRO A 173 5.85 6.71 9.74
C PRO A 173 6.40 5.66 10.72
N ASP A 174 7.05 4.61 10.24
CA ASP A 174 7.58 3.53 11.08
C ASP A 174 8.84 3.98 11.83
N GLU A 175 9.71 4.74 11.15
CA GLU A 175 10.95 5.26 11.73
C GLU A 175 10.80 6.67 12.32
N ARG A 176 9.59 7.25 12.24
CA ARG A 176 9.25 8.60 12.71
C ARG A 176 10.19 9.69 12.18
N LYS A 177 10.55 9.63 10.89
CA LYS A 177 11.52 10.56 10.30
C LYS A 177 11.09 11.10 8.95
N VAL A 178 11.67 12.24 8.58
CA VAL A 178 11.59 12.78 7.22
C VAL A 178 12.71 12.14 6.39
N ALA A 179 12.34 11.34 5.41
CA ALA A 179 13.26 10.67 4.49
C ALA A 179 13.81 11.61 3.41
N GLN A 180 12.96 12.49 2.90
CA GLN A 180 13.34 13.44 1.86
C GLN A 180 12.47 14.71 1.91
N VAL A 181 13.05 15.85 1.51
CA VAL A 181 12.35 17.13 1.39
C VAL A 181 12.53 17.64 -0.04
N TRP A 182 11.45 18.16 -0.62
CA TRP A 182 11.47 18.89 -1.88
C TRP A 182 10.89 20.28 -1.66
N LYS A 183 11.55 21.28 -2.22
CA LYS A 183 11.04 22.64 -2.29
C LYS A 183 10.67 22.92 -3.73
N ASP A 184 9.59 23.66 -3.94
CA ASP A 184 9.40 24.29 -5.23
C ASP A 184 10.57 25.25 -5.41
N SER A 185 11.50 24.91 -6.31
CA SER A 185 12.46 25.87 -6.82
C SER A 185 11.63 26.90 -7.58
N GLY A 186 11.26 27.98 -6.88
CA GLY A 186 10.50 29.07 -7.46
C GLY A 186 11.21 29.52 -8.73
N ASN A 187 10.66 29.16 -9.88
CA ASN A 187 10.92 29.90 -11.09
C ASN A 187 10.29 31.27 -10.84
N VAL A 188 11.09 32.18 -10.28
CA VAL A 188 10.86 33.61 -10.37
C VAL A 188 10.86 33.91 -11.86
N LYS A 189 9.66 33.98 -12.44
CA LYS A 189 9.46 34.62 -13.73
C LYS A 189 9.52 36.12 -13.54
#